data_AF-A0A183HJR6-F1
#
_entry.id   AF-A0A183HJR6-F1
#
_cell.length_a   1.000
_cell.length_b   1.000
_cell.length_c   1.000
_cell.angle_alpha   90.00
_cell.angle_beta   90.00
_cell.angle_gamma   90.00
#
_symmetry.space_group_name_H-M   'P 1'
#
loop_
_entity.id
_entity.type
_entity.pdbx_description
1 polymer ?
#
loop_
_entity_poly.entity_id
_entity_poly.type
_entity_poly.pdbx_seq_one_letter_code
_entity_poly.pdbx_strand_id
1 'polypeptide(L)'
;MTEVIKVKLQLRFLFVLTFIRKSRHVRLLTPQPFALTGRAAQLSVVCEEELTRHMLMALQGIEGTYIICRGDKHAELQLSSMLAVDDTLRVQLLRLLPIANAYLQLRHESQKPTSDRLARAFSTGLSEVLASYMGLISMLYTKYMSNPRLFTCLDILVALSNWEILLPLFLKLVCVFERLKGMQIFNMLCSIYWSTANQFVQQFLYALLRPMLYIFHDCLHNWLVYGRLVDPGFQ
;
A
#
# COMPACT_ATOMS: atom_id res chain seq x y z
N MET A 1 29.19 -0.59 -6.80
CA MET A 1 28.39 -0.13 -5.61
C MET A 1 26.92 -0.54 -5.67
N THR A 2 26.44 -1.06 -6.81
CA THR A 2 25.06 -1.54 -7.07
C THR A 2 24.80 -3.00 -6.66
N GLU A 3 25.85 -3.83 -6.56
CA GLU A 3 25.76 -5.24 -6.13
C GLU A 3 25.46 -5.40 -4.63
N VAL A 4 26.01 -4.52 -3.78
CA VAL A 4 25.88 -4.62 -2.31
C VAL A 4 24.45 -4.32 -1.83
N ILE A 5 23.68 -3.54 -2.60
CA ILE A 5 22.27 -3.20 -2.30
C ILE A 5 21.33 -4.35 -2.69
N LYS A 6 21.61 -5.05 -3.81
CA LYS A 6 20.87 -6.26 -4.21
C LYS A 6 21.06 -7.41 -3.21
N VAL A 7 22.28 -7.58 -2.72
CA VAL A 7 22.62 -8.63 -1.73
C VAL A 7 21.97 -8.34 -0.36
N LYS A 8 21.90 -7.06 0.07
CA LYS A 8 21.19 -6.68 1.31
C LYS A 8 19.67 -6.87 1.23
N LEU A 9 19.05 -6.68 0.06
CA LEU A 9 17.63 -6.98 -0.11
C LEU A 9 17.36 -8.50 -0.08
N GLN A 10 18.17 -9.30 -0.78
CA GLN A 10 18.01 -10.76 -0.77
C GLN A 10 18.28 -11.40 0.60
N LEU A 11 19.24 -10.89 1.38
CA LEU A 11 19.53 -11.39 2.73
C LEU A 11 18.42 -11.08 3.74
N ARG A 12 17.71 -9.96 3.60
CA ARG A 12 16.54 -9.65 4.46
C ARG A 12 15.33 -10.54 4.13
N PHE A 13 15.14 -10.93 2.86
CA PHE A 13 14.11 -11.91 2.47
C PHE A 13 14.45 -13.33 2.96
N LEU A 14 15.73 -13.70 3.00
CA LEU A 14 16.15 -15.01 3.48
C LEU A 14 15.98 -15.18 5.01
N PHE A 15 16.16 -14.10 5.78
CA PHE A 15 16.02 -14.13 7.26
C PHE A 15 14.58 -14.35 7.72
N VAL A 16 13.59 -13.83 6.98
CA VAL A 16 12.17 -14.08 7.25
C VAL A 16 11.80 -15.55 6.94
N LEU A 17 12.44 -16.15 5.93
CA LEU A 17 12.24 -17.56 5.58
C LEU A 17 12.95 -18.54 6.53
N THR A 18 14.05 -18.15 7.19
CA THR A 18 14.80 -19.04 8.09
C THR A 18 14.28 -19.07 9.52
N PHE A 19 13.55 -18.05 9.98
CA PHE A 19 12.97 -18.06 11.33
C PHE A 19 11.81 -19.06 11.52
N ILE A 20 11.25 -19.59 10.42
CA ILE A 20 10.14 -20.57 10.46
C ILE A 20 10.64 -22.03 10.62
N ARG A 21 11.96 -22.30 10.58
CA ARG A 21 12.47 -23.67 10.45
C ARG A 21 12.88 -24.39 11.75
N LYS A 22 12.48 -23.91 12.92
CA LYS A 22 12.64 -24.66 14.19
C LYS A 22 11.40 -24.55 15.08
N SER A 23 10.40 -25.37 14.77
CA SER A 23 9.57 -25.95 15.82
C SER A 23 9.17 -27.36 15.39
N ARG A 24 9.85 -28.36 15.97
CA ARG A 24 9.51 -29.78 15.78
C ARG A 24 8.31 -30.09 16.68
N HIS A 25 7.34 -30.80 16.09
CA HIS A 25 6.18 -31.44 16.70
C HIS A 25 4.95 -30.56 16.97
N VAL A 26 4.19 -30.29 15.91
CA VAL A 26 2.73 -30.20 16.02
C VAL A 26 2.16 -31.31 15.14
N ARG A 27 1.41 -32.21 15.77
CA ARG A 27 0.75 -33.34 15.11
C ARG A 27 -0.13 -32.82 13.97
N LEU A 28 -0.01 -33.45 12.80
CA LEU A 28 -0.92 -33.29 11.66
C LEU A 28 -2.34 -33.64 12.12
N LEU A 29 -3.14 -32.61 12.43
CA LEU A 29 -4.57 -32.75 12.50
C LEU A 29 -5.08 -32.89 11.05
N THR A 30 -5.85 -33.95 10.84
CA THR A 30 -6.64 -34.25 9.64
C THR A 30 -7.40 -33.01 9.12
N PRO A 31 -7.69 -32.92 7.81
CA PRO A 31 -8.40 -31.77 7.25
C PRO A 31 -9.79 -31.70 7.89
N GLN A 32 -9.97 -30.73 8.80
CA GLN A 32 -11.26 -30.45 9.38
C GLN A 32 -12.21 -29.95 8.28
N PRO A 33 -13.50 -30.33 8.31
CA PRO A 33 -14.49 -29.77 7.41
C PRO A 33 -14.57 -28.26 7.62
N PHE A 34 -14.80 -27.53 6.52
CA PHE A 34 -14.84 -26.08 6.42
C PHE A 34 -15.29 -25.40 7.72
N ALA A 35 -14.38 -24.66 8.36
CA ALA A 35 -14.77 -23.75 9.44
C ALA A 35 -15.61 -22.64 8.78
N LEU A 36 -16.91 -22.69 9.03
CA LEU A 36 -17.88 -21.73 8.52
C LEU A 36 -17.69 -20.43 9.31
N THR A 37 -17.14 -19.40 8.68
CA THR A 37 -16.74 -18.16 9.37
C THR A 37 -17.76 -17.04 9.25
N GLY A 38 -18.81 -17.20 8.42
CA GLY A 38 -19.87 -16.19 8.31
C GLY A 38 -21.12 -16.60 7.53
N ARG A 39 -22.09 -15.69 7.46
CA ARG A 39 -23.35 -15.77 6.70
C ARG A 39 -23.57 -14.48 5.91
N ALA A 40 -24.05 -14.59 4.67
CA ALA A 40 -24.56 -13.47 3.90
C ALA A 40 -26.10 -13.52 3.80
N ALA A 41 -26.75 -12.38 3.47
CA ALA A 41 -28.22 -12.18 3.51
C ALA A 41 -29.11 -13.24 2.82
N GLN A 42 -28.55 -14.14 2.01
CA GLN A 42 -29.27 -15.25 1.37
C GLN A 42 -28.98 -16.63 2.01
N LEU A 43 -28.59 -16.69 3.29
CA LEU A 43 -28.26 -17.95 3.99
C LEU A 43 -27.07 -18.72 3.39
N SER A 44 -26.32 -18.11 2.45
CA SER A 44 -25.07 -18.69 1.97
C SER A 44 -24.04 -18.62 3.09
N VAL A 45 -23.52 -19.78 3.44
CA VAL A 45 -22.44 -19.88 4.41
C VAL A 45 -21.15 -19.47 3.71
N VAL A 46 -20.47 -18.48 4.29
CA VAL A 46 -19.26 -17.91 3.71
C VAL A 46 -18.06 -18.60 4.35
N CYS A 47 -17.18 -19.16 3.53
CA CYS A 47 -15.92 -19.72 3.99
C CYS A 47 -14.82 -18.64 3.99
N GLU A 48 -13.82 -18.84 4.85
CA GLU A 48 -12.69 -17.92 4.96
C GLU A 48 -11.90 -17.76 3.65
N GLU A 49 -11.82 -18.83 2.84
CA GLU A 49 -11.19 -18.81 1.51
C GLU A 49 -11.86 -17.78 0.60
N GLU A 50 -13.19 -17.79 0.56
CA GLU A 50 -13.96 -16.87 -0.27
C GLU A 50 -13.84 -15.42 0.21
N LEU A 51 -13.82 -15.19 1.54
CA LEU A 51 -13.59 -13.86 2.11
C LEU A 51 -12.18 -13.37 1.83
N THR A 52 -11.18 -14.24 1.94
CA THR A 52 -9.78 -13.91 1.64
C THR A 52 -9.62 -13.52 0.18
N ARG A 53 -10.29 -14.22 -0.74
CA ARG A 53 -10.35 -13.83 -2.16
C ARG A 53 -10.94 -12.44 -2.37
N HIS A 54 -12.11 -12.17 -1.77
CA HIS A 54 -12.76 -10.86 -1.88
C HIS A 54 -11.93 -9.75 -1.24
N MET A 55 -11.21 -10.06 -0.17
CA MET A 55 -10.30 -9.11 0.46
C MET A 55 -9.10 -8.78 -0.43
N LEU A 56 -8.50 -9.78 -1.10
CA LEU A 56 -7.44 -9.54 -2.07
C LEU A 56 -7.93 -8.69 -3.25
N MET A 57 -9.17 -8.89 -3.72
CA MET A 57 -9.77 -8.02 -4.74
C MET A 57 -9.94 -6.59 -4.24
N ALA A 58 -10.47 -6.41 -3.03
CA ALA A 58 -10.63 -5.09 -2.42
C ALA A 58 -9.29 -4.35 -2.27
N LEU A 59 -8.21 -5.06 -1.90
CA LEU A 59 -6.86 -4.49 -1.80
C LEU A 59 -6.30 -4.01 -3.16
N GLN A 60 -6.85 -4.48 -4.28
CA GLN A 60 -6.56 -3.98 -5.63
C GLN A 60 -7.47 -2.80 -6.05
N GLY A 61 -8.42 -2.42 -5.20
CA GLY A 61 -9.44 -1.41 -5.48
C GLY A 61 -10.63 -1.94 -6.29
N ILE A 62 -10.85 -3.26 -6.29
CA ILE A 62 -11.96 -3.91 -7.03
C ILE A 62 -13.07 -4.23 -6.02
N GLU A 63 -14.29 -3.79 -6.34
CA GLU A 63 -15.47 -4.16 -5.55
C GLU A 63 -15.82 -5.64 -5.70
N GLY A 64 -16.51 -6.19 -4.71
CA GLY A 64 -16.95 -7.57 -4.73
C GLY A 64 -18.28 -7.76 -4.02
N THR A 65 -18.67 -9.02 -3.84
CA THR A 65 -19.98 -9.37 -3.26
C THR A 65 -20.12 -8.95 -1.80
N TYR A 66 -19.05 -9.10 -1.02
CA TYR A 66 -19.07 -8.82 0.43
C TYR A 66 -18.45 -7.48 0.81
N ILE A 67 -17.65 -6.89 -0.09
CA ILE A 67 -16.98 -5.61 0.11
C ILE A 67 -17.42 -4.72 -1.02
N ILE A 68 -18.31 -3.80 -0.69
CA ILE A 68 -19.00 -2.97 -1.66
C ILE A 68 -18.46 -1.55 -1.60
N CYS A 69 -18.38 -0.91 -2.76
CA CYS A 69 -18.09 0.51 -2.83
C CYS A 69 -19.34 1.31 -2.43
N ARG A 70 -19.19 2.26 -1.50
CA ARG A 70 -20.24 3.21 -1.11
C ARG A 70 -19.69 4.63 -1.08
N GLY A 71 -20.50 5.59 -1.55
CA GLY A 71 -20.21 7.02 -1.48
C GLY A 71 -20.12 7.71 -2.85
N ASP A 72 -20.68 8.92 -2.94
CA ASP A 72 -20.81 9.67 -4.20
C ASP A 72 -19.55 10.45 -4.63
N LYS A 73 -18.59 10.67 -3.72
CA LYS A 73 -17.42 11.57 -3.97
C LYS A 73 -16.07 10.90 -3.83
N HIS A 74 -15.94 9.94 -2.92
CA HIS A 74 -14.76 9.08 -2.79
C HIS A 74 -15.28 7.66 -2.54
N ALA A 75 -15.20 6.83 -3.57
CA ALA A 75 -15.53 5.41 -3.54
C ALA A 75 -14.84 4.72 -2.34
N GLU A 76 -15.57 4.56 -1.23
CA GLU A 76 -15.06 3.91 -0.03
C GLU A 76 -15.54 2.46 0.00
N LEU A 77 -14.59 1.53 0.08
CA LEU A 77 -14.88 0.12 0.26
C LEU A 77 -15.29 -0.12 1.71
N GLN A 78 -16.47 -0.71 1.88
CA GLN A 78 -17.04 -1.06 3.18
C GLN A 78 -17.52 -2.51 3.18
N LEU A 79 -17.52 -3.15 4.35
CA LEU A 79 -18.17 -4.45 4.51
C LEU A 79 -19.67 -4.29 4.25
N SER A 80 -20.24 -5.21 3.48
CA SER A 80 -21.68 -5.26 3.25
C SER A 80 -22.42 -5.41 4.58
N SER A 81 -23.50 -4.63 4.77
CA SER A 81 -24.38 -4.76 5.94
C SER A 81 -25.04 -6.13 6.06
N MET A 82 -25.00 -6.90 4.97
CA MET A 82 -25.53 -8.25 4.87
C MET A 82 -24.54 -9.34 5.27
N LEU A 83 -23.28 -9.00 5.55
CA LEU A 83 -22.23 -9.93 5.95
C LEU A 83 -22.13 -10.01 7.48
N ALA A 84 -22.48 -11.17 8.03
CA ALA A 84 -22.18 -11.53 9.41
C ALA A 84 -20.98 -12.48 9.42
N VAL A 85 -19.90 -12.13 10.12
CA VAL A 85 -18.69 -12.95 10.26
C VAL A 85 -18.29 -13.01 11.72
N ASP A 86 -17.49 -14.00 12.10
CA ASP A 86 -16.92 -14.09 13.44
C ASP A 86 -16.11 -12.83 13.80
N ASP A 87 -16.06 -12.50 15.10
CA ASP A 87 -15.43 -11.27 15.58
C ASP A 87 -13.94 -11.21 15.25
N THR A 88 -13.25 -12.35 15.21
CA THR A 88 -11.81 -12.38 14.95
C THR A 88 -11.50 -12.04 13.50
N LEU A 89 -12.23 -12.63 12.56
CA LEU A 89 -12.14 -12.33 11.13
C LEU A 89 -12.67 -10.92 10.84
N ARG A 90 -13.73 -10.49 11.52
CA ARG A 90 -14.24 -9.12 11.40
C ARG A 90 -13.17 -8.09 11.73
N VAL A 91 -12.44 -8.26 12.84
CA VAL A 91 -11.33 -7.37 13.20
C VAL A 91 -10.24 -7.38 12.12
N GLN A 92 -9.93 -8.55 11.55
CA GLN A 92 -8.94 -8.64 10.49
C GLN A 92 -9.35 -7.86 9.24
N LEU A 93 -10.58 -8.06 8.77
CA LEU A 93 -11.15 -7.36 7.61
C LEU A 93 -11.19 -5.84 7.83
N LEU A 94 -11.60 -5.39 9.02
CA LEU A 94 -11.67 -3.98 9.38
C LEU A 94 -10.29 -3.30 9.43
N ARG A 95 -9.21 -4.05 9.65
CA ARG A 95 -7.83 -3.51 9.56
C ARG A 95 -7.30 -3.45 8.14
N LEU A 96 -7.71 -4.37 7.28
CA LEU A 96 -7.31 -4.39 5.87
C LEU A 96 -8.05 -3.35 5.02
N LEU A 97 -9.32 -3.06 5.32
CA LEU A 97 -10.13 -2.10 4.57
C LEU A 97 -9.54 -0.68 4.49
N PRO A 98 -9.02 -0.09 5.58
CA PRO A 98 -8.33 1.20 5.52
C PRO A 98 -7.14 1.22 4.56
N ILE A 99 -6.44 0.09 4.42
CA ILE A 99 -5.31 -0.04 3.48
C ILE A 99 -5.83 0.01 2.04
N ALA A 100 -6.88 -0.76 1.75
CA ALA A 100 -7.54 -0.78 0.44
C ALA A 100 -8.08 0.62 0.06
N ASN A 101 -8.74 1.30 0.99
CA ASN A 101 -9.29 2.64 0.79
C ASN A 101 -8.19 3.68 0.59
N ALA A 102 -7.10 3.61 1.37
CA ALA A 102 -5.95 4.50 1.19
C ALA A 102 -5.31 4.30 -0.19
N TYR A 103 -5.15 3.06 -0.65
CA TYR A 103 -4.67 2.78 -2.01
C TYR A 103 -5.59 3.38 -3.08
N LEU A 104 -6.90 3.16 -2.98
CA LEU A 104 -7.87 3.64 -3.97
C LEU A 104 -7.84 5.18 -4.09
N GLN A 105 -7.83 5.87 -2.95
CA GLN A 105 -7.75 7.33 -2.91
C GLN A 105 -6.41 7.83 -3.43
N LEU A 106 -5.28 7.28 -2.96
CA LEU A 106 -3.96 7.67 -3.43
C LEU A 106 -3.76 7.45 -4.93
N ARG A 107 -4.35 6.38 -5.49
CA ARG A 107 -4.35 6.12 -6.94
C ARG A 107 -5.10 7.20 -7.71
N HIS A 108 -6.24 7.67 -7.20
CA HIS A 108 -6.96 8.77 -7.81
C HIS A 108 -6.14 10.07 -7.75
N GLU A 109 -5.56 10.37 -6.58
CA GLU A 109 -4.74 11.56 -6.37
C GLU A 109 -3.49 11.59 -7.25
N SER A 110 -2.82 10.45 -7.45
CA SER A 110 -1.61 10.37 -8.28
C SER A 110 -1.88 10.61 -9.76
N GLN A 111 -3.14 10.50 -10.20
CA GLN A 111 -3.56 10.69 -11.58
C GLN A 111 -4.13 12.08 -11.85
N LYS A 112 -4.34 12.91 -10.82
CA LYS A 112 -4.84 14.28 -11.00
C LYS A 112 -3.85 15.10 -11.83
N PRO A 113 -4.31 15.79 -12.90
CA PRO A 113 -3.44 16.64 -13.69
C PRO A 113 -3.01 17.87 -12.88
N THR A 114 -1.74 18.24 -13.01
CA THR A 114 -1.15 19.42 -12.37
C THR A 114 -0.19 20.12 -13.34
N SER A 115 -0.27 21.46 -13.41
CA SER A 115 0.65 22.30 -14.18
C SER A 115 2.01 22.48 -13.48
N ASP A 116 2.05 22.42 -12.15
CA ASP A 116 3.28 22.53 -11.36
C ASP A 116 4.17 21.29 -11.57
N ARG A 117 5.42 21.52 -11.99
CA ARG A 117 6.37 20.44 -12.34
C ARG A 117 6.81 19.65 -11.12
N LEU A 118 7.01 20.31 -9.98
CA LEU A 118 7.37 19.64 -8.73
C LEU A 118 6.20 18.83 -8.18
N ALA A 119 4.99 19.37 -8.23
CA ALA A 119 3.79 18.61 -7.85
C ALA A 119 3.56 17.41 -8.77
N ARG A 120 3.83 17.55 -10.08
CA ARG A 120 3.79 16.43 -11.02
C ARG A 120 4.86 15.37 -10.70
N ALA A 121 6.08 15.78 -10.36
CA ALA A 121 7.15 14.88 -9.95
C ALA A 121 6.80 14.12 -8.66
N PHE A 122 6.13 14.78 -7.71
CA PHE A 122 5.56 14.11 -6.54
C PHE A 122 4.55 13.03 -6.94
N SER A 123 3.59 13.33 -7.84
CA SER A 123 2.63 12.34 -8.33
C SER A 123 3.29 11.14 -9.03
N THR A 124 4.39 11.38 -9.76
CA THR A 124 5.22 10.30 -10.34
C THR A 124 5.83 9.42 -9.27
N GLY A 125 6.44 10.01 -8.23
CA GLY A 125 6.98 9.27 -7.10
C GLY A 125 5.90 8.49 -6.36
N LEU A 126 4.72 9.08 -6.16
CA LEU A 126 3.57 8.42 -5.54
C LEU A 126 3.12 7.20 -6.36
N SER A 127 3.10 7.31 -7.69
CA SER A 127 2.79 6.19 -8.57
C SER A 127 3.79 5.03 -8.43
N GLU A 128 5.08 5.30 -8.20
CA GLU A 128 6.10 4.28 -7.93
C GLU A 128 5.88 3.54 -6.59
N VAL A 129 5.48 4.28 -5.55
CA VAL A 129 5.07 3.70 -4.26
C VAL A 129 3.88 2.76 -4.45
N LEU A 130 2.84 3.23 -5.15
CA LEU A 130 1.62 2.45 -5.39
C LEU A 130 1.89 1.22 -6.25
N ALA A 131 2.81 1.32 -7.22
CA ALA A 131 3.26 0.16 -8.00
C ALA A 131 3.97 -0.88 -7.11
N SER A 132 4.77 -0.43 -6.14
CA SER A 132 5.44 -1.33 -5.18
C SER A 132 4.43 -2.05 -4.27
N TYR A 133 3.39 -1.34 -3.82
CA TYR A 133 2.26 -1.94 -3.10
C TYR A 133 1.57 -3.01 -3.96
N MET A 134 1.22 -2.67 -5.20
CA MET A 134 0.54 -3.59 -6.11
C MET A 134 1.39 -4.81 -6.49
N GLY A 135 2.71 -4.67 -6.53
CA GLY A 135 3.64 -5.79 -6.66
C GLY A 135 3.53 -6.78 -5.50
N LEU A 136 3.42 -6.27 -4.27
CA LEU A 136 3.18 -7.11 -3.09
C LEU A 136 1.80 -7.77 -3.15
N ILE A 137 0.74 -7.03 -3.46
CA ILE A 137 -0.62 -7.60 -3.58
C ILE A 137 -0.67 -8.69 -4.65
N SER A 138 -0.01 -8.48 -5.80
CA SER A 138 0.12 -9.48 -6.86
C SER A 138 0.80 -10.76 -6.36
N MET A 139 1.89 -10.63 -5.59
CA MET A 139 2.57 -11.76 -4.97
C MET A 139 1.66 -12.53 -4.00
N LEU A 140 0.91 -11.82 -3.15
CA LEU A 140 -0.05 -12.43 -2.22
C LEU A 140 -1.16 -13.15 -2.98
N TYR A 141 -1.64 -12.57 -4.08
CA TYR A 141 -2.63 -13.19 -4.95
C TYR A 141 -2.10 -14.47 -5.59
N THR A 142 -0.85 -14.49 -6.07
CA THR A 142 -0.21 -15.71 -6.58
C THR A 142 -0.06 -16.77 -5.49
N LYS A 143 0.29 -16.37 -4.26
CA LYS A 143 0.39 -17.28 -3.11
C LYS A 143 -0.97 -17.90 -2.77
N TYR A 144 -2.03 -17.08 -2.76
CA TYR A 144 -3.41 -17.53 -2.61
C TYR A 144 -3.77 -18.55 -3.70
N MET A 145 -3.56 -18.23 -4.98
CA MET A 145 -3.89 -19.13 -6.09
C MET A 145 -3.14 -20.46 -6.04
N SER A 146 -1.92 -20.46 -5.50
CA SER A 146 -1.11 -21.68 -5.35
C SER A 146 -1.64 -22.61 -4.26
N ASN A 147 -2.16 -22.05 -3.16
CA ASN A 147 -2.73 -22.84 -2.07
C ASN A 147 -3.79 -22.04 -1.28
N PRO A 148 -5.04 -21.94 -1.79
CA PRO A 148 -6.08 -21.10 -1.19
C PRO A 148 -6.43 -21.48 0.25
N ARG A 149 -6.26 -22.77 0.60
CA ARG A 149 -6.66 -23.32 1.89
C ARG A 149 -5.70 -23.01 3.03
N LEU A 150 -4.46 -22.62 2.73
CA LEU A 150 -3.43 -22.30 3.72
C LEU A 150 -3.14 -20.79 3.78
N PHE A 151 -3.94 -19.98 3.10
CA PHE A 151 -3.72 -18.54 3.01
C PHE A 151 -4.96 -17.80 3.51
N THR A 152 -4.78 -17.06 4.60
CA THR A 152 -5.85 -16.44 5.37
C THR A 152 -5.75 -14.92 5.35
N CYS A 153 -6.80 -14.24 5.84
CA CYS A 153 -6.77 -12.79 6.03
C CYS A 153 -5.68 -12.35 7.03
N LEU A 154 -5.32 -13.21 7.99
CA LEU A 154 -4.22 -12.96 8.92
C LEU A 154 -2.86 -12.95 8.20
N ASP A 155 -2.63 -13.86 7.26
CA ASP A 155 -1.40 -13.88 6.46
C ASP A 155 -1.23 -12.58 5.65
N ILE A 156 -2.34 -12.09 5.09
CA ILE A 156 -2.39 -10.81 4.38
C ILE A 156 -2.02 -9.67 5.33
N LEU A 157 -2.64 -9.61 6.52
CA LEU A 157 -2.35 -8.57 7.52
C LEU A 157 -0.88 -8.55 7.94
N VAL A 158 -0.29 -9.71 8.19
CA VAL A 158 1.12 -9.81 8.58
C VAL A 158 2.00 -9.27 7.44
N ALA A 159 1.71 -9.65 6.19
CA ALA A 159 2.44 -9.16 5.03
C ALA A 159 2.27 -7.64 4.80
N LEU A 160 1.12 -7.08 5.15
CA LEU A 160 0.79 -5.66 4.98
C LEU A 160 1.05 -4.79 6.23
N SER A 161 1.60 -5.34 7.30
CA SER A 161 1.85 -4.64 8.57
C SER A 161 2.55 -3.27 8.41
N ASN A 162 3.57 -3.18 7.57
CA ASN A 162 4.24 -1.90 7.31
C ASN A 162 3.41 -0.95 6.41
N TRP A 163 2.63 -1.52 5.49
CA TRP A 163 1.76 -0.77 4.58
C TRP A 163 0.53 -0.18 5.28
N GLU A 164 0.08 -0.82 6.36
CA GLU A 164 -0.97 -0.33 7.26
C GLU A 164 -0.62 1.03 7.88
N ILE A 165 0.67 1.32 8.09
CA ILE A 165 1.15 2.62 8.57
C ILE A 165 1.43 3.54 7.37
N LEU A 166 2.08 3.02 6.33
CA LEU A 166 2.59 3.83 5.23
C LEU A 166 1.49 4.46 4.36
N LEU A 167 0.50 3.68 3.90
CA LEU A 167 -0.52 4.22 2.98
C LEU A 167 -1.41 5.26 3.66
N PRO A 168 -1.91 5.05 4.90
CA PRO A 168 -2.66 6.09 5.60
C PRO A 168 -1.82 7.34 5.91
N LEU A 169 -0.52 7.19 6.18
CA LEU A 169 0.39 8.34 6.31
C LEU A 169 0.43 9.14 5.01
N PHE A 170 0.66 8.48 3.88
CA PHE A 170 0.72 9.15 2.58
C PHE A 170 -0.61 9.78 2.19
N LEU A 171 -1.73 9.13 2.50
CA LEU A 171 -3.05 9.73 2.29
C LEU A 171 -3.18 11.05 3.05
N LYS A 172 -2.83 11.07 4.34
CA LYS A 172 -2.83 12.31 5.13
C LYS A 172 -1.92 13.39 4.54
N LEU A 173 -0.74 13.01 4.06
CA LEU A 173 0.17 13.96 3.41
C LEU A 173 -0.44 14.55 2.14
N VAL A 174 -1.02 13.72 1.28
CA VAL A 174 -1.67 14.19 0.05
C VAL A 174 -2.84 15.13 0.37
N CYS A 175 -3.68 14.82 1.37
CA CYS A 175 -4.75 15.72 1.80
C CYS A 175 -4.21 17.08 2.28
N VAL A 176 -3.07 17.11 2.96
CA VAL A 176 -2.41 18.37 3.35
C VAL A 176 -1.88 19.10 2.11
N PHE A 177 -1.31 18.36 1.16
CA PHE A 177 -0.70 18.89 -0.06
C PHE A 177 -1.67 19.45 -1.09
N GLU A 178 -2.96 19.09 -1.06
CA GLU A 178 -3.96 19.61 -2.02
C GLU A 178 -3.99 21.14 -2.13
N ARG A 179 -3.59 21.85 -1.08
CA ARG A 179 -3.61 23.33 -1.02
C ARG A 179 -2.23 23.97 -1.20
N LEU A 180 -1.21 23.18 -1.52
CA LEU A 180 0.19 23.59 -1.48
C LEU A 180 0.83 23.57 -2.87
N LYS A 181 1.76 24.49 -3.10
CA LYS A 181 2.58 24.51 -4.32
C LYS A 181 3.71 23.49 -4.24
N GLY A 182 4.25 23.08 -5.38
CA GLY A 182 5.25 22.02 -5.50
C GLY A 182 6.49 22.23 -4.63
N MET A 183 6.98 23.47 -4.50
CA MET A 183 8.12 23.76 -3.61
C MET A 183 7.78 23.62 -2.12
N GLN A 184 6.55 23.95 -1.71
CA GLN A 184 6.09 23.76 -0.34
C GLN A 184 5.95 22.26 -0.02
N ILE A 185 5.40 21.49 -0.97
CA ILE A 185 5.32 20.02 -0.90
C ILE A 185 6.73 19.43 -0.73
N PHE A 186 7.68 19.88 -1.55
CA PHE A 186 9.08 19.43 -1.49
C PHE A 186 9.71 19.69 -0.12
N ASN A 187 9.59 20.92 0.40
CA ASN A 187 10.15 21.28 1.69
C ASN A 187 9.55 20.47 2.84
N MET A 188 8.23 20.26 2.83
CA MET A 188 7.56 19.43 3.84
C MET A 188 8.01 17.98 3.76
N LEU A 189 8.09 17.39 2.57
CA LEU A 189 8.60 16.02 2.39
C LEU A 189 10.04 15.87 2.88
N CYS A 190 10.91 16.84 2.59
CA CYS A 190 12.28 16.86 3.10
C CYS A 190 12.28 16.87 4.64
N SER A 191 11.48 17.73 5.28
CA SER A 191 11.36 17.77 6.73
C SER A 191 10.91 16.42 7.31
N ILE A 192 9.90 15.79 6.70
CA ILE A 192 9.39 14.51 7.16
C ILE A 192 10.45 13.40 6.98
N TYR A 193 11.13 13.38 5.83
CA TYR A 193 12.18 12.42 5.51
C TYR A 193 13.33 12.46 6.51
N TRP A 194 13.77 13.65 6.93
CA TRP A 194 14.84 13.80 7.91
C TRP A 194 14.39 13.53 9.35
N SER A 195 13.10 13.67 9.64
CA SER A 195 12.54 13.44 10.99
C SER A 195 12.20 11.98 11.29
N THR A 196 12.03 11.13 10.29
CA THR A 196 11.59 9.74 10.50
C THR A 196 12.76 8.82 10.82
N ALA A 197 12.63 8.03 11.89
CA ALA A 197 13.57 6.96 12.22
C ALA A 197 13.20 5.61 11.57
N ASN A 198 12.00 5.50 10.98
CA ASN A 198 11.53 4.25 10.39
C ASN A 198 12.12 4.06 8.98
N GLN A 199 13.07 3.13 8.84
CA GLN A 199 13.76 2.85 7.57
C GLN A 199 12.80 2.49 6.42
N PHE A 200 11.71 1.77 6.71
CA PHE A 200 10.73 1.40 5.69
C PHE A 200 9.99 2.64 5.16
N VAL A 201 9.52 3.50 6.08
CA VAL A 201 8.87 4.76 5.70
C VAL A 201 9.85 5.68 4.98
N GLN A 202 11.09 5.77 5.46
CA GLN A 202 12.14 6.59 4.87
C GLN A 202 12.45 6.16 3.43
N GLN A 203 12.48 4.85 3.13
CA GLN A 203 12.69 4.33 1.78
C GLN A 203 11.61 4.83 0.81
N PHE A 204 10.34 4.79 1.21
CA PHE A 204 9.24 5.24 0.34
C PHE A 204 9.12 6.76 0.28
N LEU A 205 9.45 7.49 1.35
CA LEU A 205 9.61 8.94 1.29
C LEU A 205 10.71 9.36 0.31
N TYR A 206 11.81 8.60 0.25
CA TYR A 206 12.84 8.85 -0.75
C TYR A 206 12.34 8.60 -2.17
N ALA A 207 11.50 7.58 -2.40
CA ALA A 207 10.87 7.36 -3.70
C ALA A 207 9.98 8.56 -4.13
N LEU A 208 9.28 9.20 -3.18
CA LEU A 208 8.54 10.44 -3.43
C LEU A 208 9.46 11.63 -3.73
N LEU A 209 10.55 11.78 -2.95
CA LEU A 209 11.48 12.91 -3.05
C LEU A 209 12.37 12.86 -4.28
N ARG A 210 12.79 11.67 -4.73
CA ARG A 210 13.81 11.49 -5.76
C ARG A 210 13.45 12.20 -7.08
N PRO A 211 12.23 12.09 -7.64
CA PRO A 211 11.85 12.84 -8.83
C PRO A 211 11.85 14.37 -8.60
N MET A 212 11.46 14.82 -7.41
CA MET A 212 11.46 16.25 -7.07
C MET A 212 12.88 16.81 -6.93
N LEU A 213 13.78 16.05 -6.29
CA LEU A 213 15.19 16.37 -6.17
C LEU A 213 15.85 16.49 -7.54
N TYR A 214 15.50 15.62 -8.48
CA TYR A 214 16.01 15.71 -9.85
C TYR A 214 15.66 17.06 -10.49
N ILE A 215 14.39 17.49 -10.42
CA ILE A 215 13.96 18.80 -10.94
C ILE A 215 14.69 19.94 -10.23
N PHE A 216 14.78 19.87 -8.90
CA PHE A 216 15.43 20.90 -8.11
C PHE A 216 16.92 21.05 -8.47
N HIS A 217 17.64 19.92 -8.59
CA HIS A 217 19.04 19.92 -8.97
C HIS A 217 19.27 20.39 -10.41
N ASP A 218 18.38 20.07 -11.34
CA ASP A 218 18.44 20.57 -12.71
C ASP A 218 18.26 22.10 -12.77
N CYS A 219 17.29 22.65 -12.04
CA CYS A 219 17.11 24.10 -11.90
C CYS A 219 18.35 24.77 -11.29
N LEU A 220 18.93 24.17 -10.24
CA LEU A 220 20.13 24.70 -9.58
C LEU A 220 21.36 24.64 -10.49
N HIS A 221 21.53 23.56 -11.24
CA HIS A 221 22.60 23.43 -12.24
C HIS A 221 22.48 24.51 -13.33
N ASN A 222 21.29 24.69 -13.89
CA ASN A 222 21.05 25.68 -14.93
C ASN A 222 21.31 27.12 -14.46
N TRP A 223 20.99 27.39 -13.20
CA TRP A 223 21.27 28.69 -12.59
C TRP A 223 22.77 28.90 -12.37
N LEU A 224 23.47 27.95 -11.75
CA LEU A 224 24.88 28.11 -11.41
C LEU A 224 25.81 28.11 -12.63
N VAL A 225 25.51 27.30 -13.65
CA VAL A 225 26.38 27.13 -14.82
C VAL A 225 26.05 28.11 -15.93
N TYR A 226 24.76 28.38 -16.18
CA TYR A 226 24.31 29.19 -17.31
C TYR A 226 23.69 30.53 -16.91
N GLY A 227 23.56 30.83 -15.61
CA GLY A 227 22.91 32.05 -15.12
C GLY A 227 21.40 32.09 -15.39
N ARG A 228 20.79 30.95 -15.75
CA ARG A 228 19.37 30.87 -16.15
C ARG A 228 18.55 30.23 -15.03
N LEU A 229 17.71 31.02 -14.39
CA LEU A 229 16.76 30.50 -13.42
C LEU A 229 15.45 30.13 -14.13
N VAL A 230 15.16 28.84 -14.21
CA VAL A 230 13.86 28.33 -14.68
C VAL A 230 13.00 28.05 -13.46
N ASP A 231 11.84 28.70 -13.38
CA ASP A 231 10.90 28.48 -12.28
C ASP A 231 10.41 27.02 -12.29
N PRO A 232 10.62 26.24 -11.21
CA PRO A 232 10.10 24.88 -11.13
C PRO A 232 8.56 24.82 -11.03
N GLY A 233 7.89 25.93 -10.72
CA GLY A 233 6.44 25.99 -10.47
C GLY A 233 5.56 26.30 -11.69
N PHE A 234 6.11 26.78 -12.82
CA PHE A 234 5.30 27.27 -13.93
C PHE A 234 5.86 26.91 -15.32
N GLN A 235 4.99 26.31 -16.14
CA GLN A 235 4.90 26.51 -17.59
C GLN A 235 3.45 26.77 -17.95
#